data_AF-A0A3M2DYT2-F1
#
_entry.id   AF-A0A3M2DYT2-F1
#
_cell.length_a   1.000
_cell.length_b   1.000
_cell.length_c   1.000
_cell.angle_alpha   90.00
_cell.angle_beta   90.00
_cell.angle_gamma   90.00
#
_symmetry.space_group_name_H-M   'P 1'
#
loop_
_entity.id
_entity.type
_entity.pdbx_description
1 polymer ?
#
loop_
_entity_poly.entity_id
_entity_poly.type
_entity_poly.pdbx_seq_one_letter_code
_entity_poly.pdbx_strand_id
1 'polypeptide(L)'
;MVDAGSPGLADGGRRPPPPDEFADAAPAEACDKMDILFVIDNSGSMGEEQDNLAANFPRFIEVLDSFVAENGNPIDYRVAVTSTAVTKSWTQETLPGFPPIPESQSGDDGALLQRCGMTRRWVEKSDPDPSGTFSCAAVLGSDGANQEMPLEAIRLAFGDRMADGTNAGFLREDALLAIVILTDENDCSRQDDNFTLTFGQDVCDTTAPVPPYAQFLDTVTGAPGRWAVAVIAGPGPGSCSSEFGNAEEATRLIEFAGLAGENGVVSSICEGDLTVGLRDALMTFETACNQLPPID
;
A
#
# COMPACT_ATOMS: atom_id res chain seq x y z
N MET A 1 37.27 75.45 -47.91
CA MET A 1 38.14 74.49 -48.62
C MET A 1 37.68 73.09 -48.23
N VAL A 2 37.33 72.28 -49.24
CA VAL A 2 37.28 70.81 -49.30
C VAL A 2 36.81 69.98 -48.08
N ASP A 3 35.57 69.48 -48.20
CA ASP A 3 35.07 68.08 -48.16
C ASP A 3 35.91 66.93 -47.53
N ALA A 4 35.23 66.09 -46.73
CA ALA A 4 35.08 64.62 -46.89
C ALA A 4 35.02 63.81 -45.57
N GLY A 5 34.01 62.93 -45.44
CA GLY A 5 34.13 61.62 -44.76
C GLY A 5 33.32 61.34 -43.47
N SER A 6 32.22 60.55 -43.60
CA SER A 6 31.53 59.75 -42.54
C SER A 6 32.43 58.57 -42.02
N PRO A 7 31.97 57.61 -41.17
CA PRO A 7 30.83 57.48 -40.23
C PRO A 7 31.20 56.89 -38.82
N GLY A 8 30.23 56.82 -37.91
CA GLY A 8 29.91 55.54 -37.24
C GLY A 8 29.96 55.42 -35.70
N LEU A 9 28.87 54.82 -35.19
CA LEU A 9 28.71 54.01 -33.96
C LEU A 9 28.38 54.73 -32.64
N ALA A 10 27.07 54.86 -32.39
CA ALA A 10 26.49 55.18 -31.10
C ALA A 10 26.15 53.89 -30.31
N ASP A 11 26.57 53.98 -29.05
CA ASP A 11 26.42 53.14 -27.86
C ASP A 11 25.16 52.26 -27.71
N GLY A 12 25.39 51.07 -27.15
CA GLY A 12 24.41 50.03 -26.92
C GLY A 12 23.70 50.16 -25.57
N GLY A 13 22.43 50.53 -25.60
CA GLY A 13 21.52 50.36 -24.48
C GLY A 13 20.66 49.11 -24.65
N ARG A 14 20.88 48.08 -23.83
CA ARG A 14 20.02 46.89 -23.74
C ARG A 14 18.61 47.31 -23.30
N ARG A 15 17.60 46.86 -24.06
CA ARG A 15 16.18 46.93 -23.68
C ARG A 15 15.96 46.05 -22.44
N PRO A 16 15.19 46.49 -21.43
CA PRO A 16 14.83 45.61 -20.31
C PRO A 16 14.01 44.42 -20.83
N PRO A 17 14.17 43.23 -20.26
CA PRO A 17 13.32 42.09 -20.60
C PRO A 17 11.86 42.41 -20.23
N PRO A 18 10.87 41.87 -20.96
CA PRO A 18 9.48 41.99 -20.56
C PRO A 18 9.27 41.38 -19.16
N PRO A 19 8.31 41.92 -18.38
CA PRO A 19 8.00 41.37 -17.07
C PRO A 19 7.52 39.92 -17.21
N ASP A 20 8.01 39.08 -16.31
CA ASP A 20 7.79 37.65 -16.19
C ASP A 20 6.40 37.20 -16.67
N GLU A 21 6.38 36.45 -17.77
CA GLU A 21 5.36 35.43 -17.96
C GLU A 21 5.56 34.44 -16.82
N PHE A 22 4.76 34.60 -15.76
CA PHE A 22 4.42 33.47 -14.91
C PHE A 22 3.85 32.44 -15.87
N ALA A 23 4.67 31.46 -16.25
CA ALA A 23 4.17 30.24 -16.83
C ALA A 23 3.17 29.73 -15.80
N ASP A 24 1.88 29.76 -16.15
CA ASP A 24 0.88 29.01 -15.41
C ASP A 24 1.45 27.61 -15.28
N ALA A 25 1.79 27.22 -14.05
CA ALA A 25 2.06 25.84 -13.75
C ALA A 25 0.87 25.08 -14.33
N ALA A 26 1.14 24.10 -15.19
CA ALA A 26 0.09 23.25 -15.73
C ALA A 26 -0.80 22.83 -14.55
N PRO A 27 -2.14 22.94 -14.67
CA PRO A 27 -3.01 22.51 -13.59
C PRO A 27 -2.56 21.10 -13.20
N ALA A 28 -2.32 20.88 -11.91
CA ALA A 28 -1.98 19.56 -11.40
C ALA A 28 -2.95 18.57 -12.03
N GLU A 29 -2.44 17.55 -12.73
CA GLU A 29 -3.33 16.57 -13.35
C GLU A 29 -4.16 15.96 -12.23
N ALA A 30 -5.47 16.22 -12.27
CA ALA A 30 -6.39 15.70 -11.28
C ALA A 30 -6.27 14.17 -11.31
N CYS A 31 -5.97 13.58 -10.15
CA CYS A 31 -5.86 12.13 -10.01
C CYS A 31 -7.13 11.46 -10.53
N ASP A 32 -7.00 10.74 -11.64
CA ASP A 32 -8.09 9.98 -12.26
C ASP A 32 -7.80 8.47 -12.26
N LYS A 33 -6.70 8.06 -11.63
CA LYS A 33 -6.26 6.67 -11.52
C LYS A 33 -5.87 6.30 -10.09
N MET A 34 -6.23 5.09 -9.71
CA MET A 34 -5.89 4.52 -8.40
C MET A 34 -5.48 3.07 -8.53
N ASP A 35 -4.35 2.70 -7.95
CA ASP A 35 -3.88 1.31 -7.85
C ASP A 35 -3.98 0.87 -6.40
N ILE A 36 -4.86 -0.09 -6.13
CA ILE A 36 -5.24 -0.50 -4.78
C ILE A 36 -4.67 -1.88 -4.48
N LEU A 37 -3.83 -1.98 -3.45
CA LEU A 37 -3.32 -3.25 -2.93
C LEU A 37 -4.04 -3.62 -1.64
N PHE A 38 -4.74 -4.75 -1.62
CA PHE A 38 -5.18 -5.41 -0.40
C PHE A 38 -4.09 -6.38 0.08
N VAL A 39 -3.65 -6.18 1.32
CA VAL A 39 -2.72 -7.07 2.04
C VAL A 39 -3.53 -7.73 3.14
N ILE A 40 -3.92 -8.98 2.91
CA ILE A 40 -4.91 -9.68 3.72
C ILE A 40 -4.22 -10.77 4.52
N ASP A 41 -4.43 -10.74 5.82
CA ASP A 41 -3.98 -11.79 6.70
C ASP A 41 -4.76 -13.08 6.46
N ASN A 42 -4.00 -14.14 6.20
CA ASN A 42 -4.48 -15.48 5.92
C ASN A 42 -4.09 -16.50 7.00
N SER A 43 -3.71 -16.02 8.19
CA SER A 43 -3.45 -16.82 9.37
C SER A 43 -4.68 -17.62 9.81
N GLY A 44 -4.47 -18.59 10.71
CA GLY A 44 -5.52 -19.48 11.21
C GLY A 44 -6.63 -18.78 11.99
N SER A 45 -6.34 -17.63 12.61
CA SER A 45 -7.29 -16.87 13.43
C SER A 45 -8.27 -16.06 12.59
N MET A 46 -7.85 -15.62 11.40
CA MET A 46 -8.60 -14.75 10.49
C MET A 46 -9.84 -15.35 9.80
N GLY A 47 -10.24 -16.58 10.15
CA GLY A 47 -11.32 -17.29 9.47
C GLY A 47 -12.67 -16.57 9.56
N GLU A 48 -13.04 -16.11 10.75
CA GLU A 48 -14.32 -15.42 10.99
C GLU A 48 -14.29 -13.99 10.42
N GLU A 49 -13.15 -13.32 10.53
CA GLU A 49 -12.88 -11.97 10.07
C GLU A 49 -12.91 -11.89 8.53
N GLN A 50 -12.31 -12.86 7.83
CA GLN A 50 -12.37 -12.93 6.37
C GLN A 50 -13.80 -13.17 5.87
N ASP A 51 -14.60 -14.02 6.52
CA ASP A 51 -15.99 -14.24 6.14
C ASP A 51 -16.82 -12.94 6.30
N ASN A 52 -16.63 -12.23 7.41
CA ASN A 52 -17.29 -10.95 7.67
C ASN A 52 -16.83 -9.85 6.70
N LEU A 53 -15.55 -9.81 6.34
CA LEU A 53 -15.02 -8.82 5.40
C LEU A 53 -15.45 -9.12 3.96
N ALA A 54 -15.47 -10.40 3.58
CA ALA A 54 -15.85 -10.85 2.24
C ALA A 54 -17.26 -10.41 1.84
N ALA A 55 -18.17 -10.35 2.82
CA ALA A 55 -19.52 -9.84 2.62
C ALA A 55 -19.57 -8.36 2.17
N ASN A 56 -18.52 -7.59 2.44
CA ASN A 56 -18.46 -6.14 2.22
C ASN A 56 -17.64 -5.73 0.98
N PHE A 57 -16.83 -6.62 0.42
CA PHE A 57 -16.05 -6.34 -0.80
C PHE A 57 -16.88 -5.89 -2.01
N PRO A 58 -18.09 -6.44 -2.27
CA PRO A 58 -18.91 -5.94 -3.36
C PRO A 58 -19.23 -4.46 -3.20
N ARG A 59 -19.49 -4.01 -1.97
CA ARG A 59 -19.81 -2.62 -1.66
C ARG A 59 -18.61 -1.70 -1.88
N PHE A 60 -17.41 -2.17 -1.54
CA PHE A 60 -16.17 -1.42 -1.80
C PHE A 60 -16.01 -1.12 -3.31
N ILE A 61 -16.20 -2.14 -4.15
CA ILE A 61 -16.09 -1.98 -5.61
C ILE A 61 -17.22 -1.10 -6.15
N GLU A 62 -18.45 -1.21 -5.64
CA GLU A 62 -19.55 -0.31 -6.01
C GLU A 62 -19.21 1.16 -5.73
N VAL A 63 -18.54 1.46 -4.61
CA VAL A 63 -18.14 2.83 -4.28
C VAL A 63 -17.07 3.33 -5.27
N LEU A 64 -16.04 2.53 -5.54
CA LEU A 64 -15.05 2.85 -6.59
C LEU A 64 -15.69 3.02 -7.97
N ASP A 65 -16.73 2.25 -8.27
CA ASP A 65 -17.46 2.37 -9.53
C ASP A 65 -18.20 3.70 -9.65
N SER A 66 -18.74 4.18 -8.53
CA SER A 66 -19.47 5.45 -8.40
C SER A 66 -18.59 6.68 -8.20
N PHE A 67 -17.31 6.49 -7.88
CA PHE A 67 -16.40 7.59 -7.59
C PHE A 67 -16.07 8.37 -8.88
N VAL A 68 -16.13 9.70 -8.77
CA VAL A 68 -15.86 10.64 -9.86
C VAL A 68 -14.79 11.61 -9.37
N ALA A 69 -13.66 11.68 -10.07
CA ALA A 69 -12.57 12.59 -9.76
C ALA A 69 -12.97 14.05 -9.99
N GLU A 70 -12.18 15.01 -9.50
CA GLU A 70 -12.46 16.45 -9.64
C GLU A 70 -12.62 16.91 -11.10
N ASN A 71 -11.97 16.21 -12.04
CA ASN A 71 -12.11 16.46 -13.47
C ASN A 71 -13.47 16.01 -14.07
N GLY A 72 -14.34 15.39 -13.27
CA GLY A 72 -15.66 14.89 -13.67
C GLY A 72 -15.66 13.50 -14.31
N ASN A 73 -14.50 12.83 -14.41
CA ASN A 73 -14.39 11.49 -14.95
C ASN A 73 -14.51 10.43 -13.85
N PRO A 74 -15.10 9.25 -14.14
CA PRO A 74 -15.00 8.10 -13.26
C PRO A 74 -13.52 7.73 -13.05
N ILE A 75 -13.16 7.33 -11.83
CA ILE A 75 -11.79 6.84 -11.56
C ILE A 75 -11.51 5.55 -12.33
N ASP A 76 -10.32 5.47 -12.93
CA ASP A 76 -9.73 4.28 -13.50
C ASP A 76 -8.94 3.52 -12.42
N TYR A 77 -9.56 2.50 -11.82
CA TYR A 77 -8.93 1.73 -10.74
C TYR A 77 -8.36 0.38 -11.19
N ARG A 78 -7.32 -0.03 -10.47
CA ARG A 78 -6.84 -1.42 -10.39
C ARG A 78 -6.92 -1.89 -8.95
N VAL A 79 -7.34 -3.14 -8.74
CA VAL A 79 -7.34 -3.76 -7.41
C VAL A 79 -6.58 -5.08 -7.46
N ALA A 80 -5.56 -5.21 -6.63
CA ALA A 80 -4.79 -6.42 -6.45
C ALA A 80 -4.84 -6.89 -5.00
N VAL A 81 -4.51 -8.15 -4.80
CA VAL A 81 -4.53 -8.81 -3.49
C VAL A 81 -3.22 -9.55 -3.29
N THR A 82 -2.65 -9.50 -2.09
CA THR A 82 -1.58 -10.40 -1.62
C THR A 82 -1.83 -10.73 -0.13
N SER A 83 -1.08 -11.68 0.42
CA SER A 83 -1.18 -12.02 1.84
C SER A 83 -0.18 -11.25 2.71
N THR A 84 -0.37 -11.31 4.02
CA THR A 84 0.66 -10.94 5.02
C THR A 84 1.80 -11.96 5.11
N ALA A 85 1.63 -13.15 4.52
CA ALA A 85 2.58 -14.25 4.63
C ALA A 85 3.84 -13.99 3.79
N VAL A 86 4.99 -14.01 4.45
CA VAL A 86 6.32 -13.93 3.84
C VAL A 86 7.11 -15.19 4.21
N THR A 87 7.74 -15.81 3.22
CA THR A 87 8.60 -16.97 3.37
C THR A 87 9.82 -16.62 4.20
N LYS A 88 10.01 -17.34 5.30
CA LYS A 88 11.14 -17.19 6.23
C LYS A 88 11.56 -18.53 6.77
N SER A 89 12.86 -18.68 7.00
CA SER A 89 13.46 -19.84 7.67
C SER A 89 14.23 -19.37 8.90
N TRP A 90 14.13 -20.11 9.99
CA TRP A 90 14.90 -19.85 11.21
C TRP A 90 15.27 -21.12 11.95
N THR A 91 16.14 -20.97 12.94
CA THR A 91 16.53 -22.04 13.84
C THR A 91 16.20 -21.62 15.26
N GLN A 92 15.36 -22.41 15.93
CA GLN A 92 15.00 -22.22 17.33
C GLN A 92 15.99 -22.96 18.22
N GLU A 93 16.77 -22.21 19.01
CA GLU A 93 17.56 -22.80 20.09
C GLU A 93 16.63 -23.36 21.17
N THR A 94 16.94 -24.57 21.60
CA THR A 94 16.20 -25.30 22.63
C THR A 94 16.91 -25.24 23.98
N LEU A 95 16.42 -25.95 24.98
CA LEU A 95 17.07 -26.02 26.28
C LEU A 95 18.53 -26.50 26.14
N PRO A 96 19.47 -26.00 26.96
CA PRO A 96 20.87 -26.40 26.90
C PRO A 96 21.03 -27.93 26.91
N GLY A 97 21.68 -28.48 25.88
CA GLY A 97 21.90 -29.92 25.72
C GLY A 97 20.92 -30.62 24.78
N PHE A 98 19.91 -29.91 24.25
CA PHE A 98 19.05 -30.39 23.18
C PHE A 98 19.48 -29.78 21.83
N PRO A 99 19.26 -30.48 20.70
CA PRO A 99 19.57 -29.91 19.39
C PRO A 99 18.60 -28.76 19.07
N PRO A 100 19.05 -27.76 18.30
CA PRO A 100 18.16 -26.72 17.81
C PRO A 100 17.19 -27.28 16.76
N ILE A 101 16.04 -26.62 16.61
CA ILE A 101 14.96 -27.04 15.71
C ILE A 101 14.93 -26.08 14.51
N PRO A 102 15.08 -26.56 13.27
CA PRO A 102 14.82 -25.74 12.09
C PRO A 102 13.31 -25.56 11.93
N GLU A 103 12.89 -24.31 11.73
CA GLU A 103 11.51 -23.91 11.51
C GLU A 103 11.43 -23.06 10.25
N SER A 104 10.28 -23.04 9.62
CA SER A 104 10.04 -22.22 8.44
C SER A 104 8.57 -21.97 8.22
N GLN A 105 8.27 -20.84 7.58
CA GLN A 105 6.97 -20.56 7.00
C GLN A 105 7.11 -20.26 5.51
N SER A 106 6.03 -20.43 4.77
CA SER A 106 5.92 -20.05 3.36
C SER A 106 4.85 -18.99 3.23
N GLY A 107 4.98 -18.13 2.23
CA GLY A 107 4.00 -17.10 1.95
C GLY A 107 3.97 -16.70 0.49
N ASP A 108 3.17 -15.68 0.17
CA ASP A 108 3.10 -15.14 -1.19
C ASP A 108 4.29 -14.25 -1.53
N ASP A 109 5.07 -13.81 -0.53
CA ASP A 109 6.26 -12.98 -0.72
C ASP A 109 5.95 -11.72 -1.56
N GLY A 110 4.81 -11.08 -1.29
CA GLY A 110 4.30 -9.92 -2.02
C GLY A 110 3.81 -10.20 -3.44
N ALA A 111 3.78 -11.46 -3.90
CA ALA A 111 3.22 -11.80 -5.21
C ALA A 111 1.72 -11.50 -5.21
N LEU A 112 1.26 -10.75 -6.21
CA LEU A 112 -0.17 -10.45 -6.36
C LEU A 112 -0.93 -11.70 -6.82
N LEU A 113 -2.07 -12.01 -6.20
CA LEU A 113 -2.82 -13.22 -6.49
C LEU A 113 -3.49 -13.16 -7.86
N GLN A 114 -3.42 -14.26 -8.61
CA GLN A 114 -4.18 -14.47 -9.84
C GLN A 114 -5.01 -15.75 -9.69
N ARG A 115 -6.28 -15.56 -9.32
CA ARG A 115 -7.24 -16.63 -9.04
C ARG A 115 -8.61 -16.27 -9.59
N CYS A 116 -9.64 -17.08 -9.35
CA CYS A 116 -11.02 -16.73 -9.70
C CYS A 116 -11.25 -16.37 -11.19
N GLY A 117 -10.48 -16.97 -12.10
CA GLY A 117 -10.58 -16.72 -13.53
C GLY A 117 -9.90 -15.44 -14.02
N MET A 118 -9.16 -14.74 -13.16
CA MET A 118 -8.40 -13.54 -13.55
C MET A 118 -7.37 -13.84 -14.65
N THR A 119 -7.30 -12.94 -15.64
CA THR A 119 -6.36 -13.04 -16.77
C THR A 119 -4.99 -12.40 -16.46
N ARG A 120 -4.92 -11.61 -15.39
CA ARG A 120 -3.72 -10.97 -14.83
C ARG A 120 -3.84 -10.93 -13.30
N ARG A 121 -2.82 -10.46 -12.58
CA ARG A 121 -2.79 -10.46 -11.10
C ARG A 121 -3.53 -9.29 -10.43
N TRP A 122 -4.37 -8.56 -11.18
CA TRP A 122 -5.23 -7.50 -10.67
C TRP A 122 -6.52 -7.40 -11.47
N VAL A 123 -7.56 -6.89 -10.82
CA VAL A 123 -8.85 -6.56 -11.41
C VAL A 123 -8.82 -5.11 -11.89
N GLU A 124 -9.39 -4.82 -13.05
CA GLU A 124 -9.60 -3.45 -13.55
C GLU A 124 -11.09 -3.14 -13.58
N LYS A 125 -11.44 -1.85 -13.49
CA LYS A 125 -12.82 -1.36 -13.65
C LYS A 125 -13.52 -1.89 -14.90
N SER A 126 -12.79 -2.04 -16.00
CA SER A 126 -13.34 -2.49 -17.29
C SER A 126 -13.54 -4.00 -17.40
N ASP A 127 -13.19 -4.77 -16.37
CA ASP A 127 -13.43 -6.21 -16.39
C ASP A 127 -14.93 -6.53 -16.43
N PRO A 128 -15.35 -7.70 -16.95
CA PRO A 128 -16.77 -8.01 -17.08
C PRO A 128 -17.55 -8.09 -15.75
N ASP A 129 -16.86 -8.47 -14.67
CA ASP A 129 -17.41 -8.58 -13.31
C ASP A 129 -16.30 -8.27 -12.28
N PRO A 130 -15.92 -6.98 -12.11
CA PRO A 130 -14.82 -6.61 -11.23
C PRO A 130 -15.17 -6.88 -9.77
N SER A 131 -16.43 -6.64 -9.38
CA SER A 131 -16.93 -6.83 -8.02
C SER A 131 -16.90 -8.30 -7.60
N GLY A 132 -17.46 -9.21 -8.42
CA GLY A 132 -17.45 -10.64 -8.13
C GLY A 132 -16.04 -11.24 -8.17
N THR A 133 -15.21 -10.81 -9.13
CA THR A 133 -13.83 -11.29 -9.28
C THR A 133 -12.97 -10.90 -8.08
N PHE A 134 -13.01 -9.62 -7.68
CA PHE A 134 -12.28 -9.14 -6.50
C PHE A 134 -12.76 -9.85 -5.22
N SER A 135 -14.08 -9.93 -5.01
CA SER A 135 -14.64 -10.58 -3.82
C SER A 135 -14.20 -12.04 -3.69
N CYS A 136 -14.08 -12.77 -4.80
CA CYS A 136 -13.54 -14.13 -4.80
C CYS A 136 -12.03 -14.17 -4.53
N ALA A 137 -11.27 -13.22 -5.08
CA ALA A 137 -9.81 -13.19 -4.96
C ALA A 137 -9.34 -12.79 -3.55
N ALA A 138 -10.14 -11.97 -2.85
CA ALA A 138 -9.84 -11.45 -1.51
C ALA A 138 -10.19 -12.41 -0.36
N VAL A 139 -10.76 -13.58 -0.64
CA VAL A 139 -10.93 -14.67 0.34
C VAL A 139 -9.75 -15.65 0.20
N LEU A 140 -8.73 -15.44 1.03
CA LEU A 140 -7.48 -16.19 0.93
C LEU A 140 -7.58 -17.56 1.60
N GLY A 141 -8.41 -17.69 2.63
CA GLY A 141 -8.43 -18.83 3.55
C GLY A 141 -7.53 -18.60 4.76
N SER A 142 -7.40 -19.62 5.61
CA SER A 142 -6.78 -19.53 6.94
C SER A 142 -5.57 -20.46 7.11
N ASP A 143 -4.95 -20.87 6.00
CA ASP A 143 -3.80 -21.82 5.98
C ASP A 143 -2.45 -21.09 5.82
N GLY A 144 -2.41 -19.78 6.08
CA GLY A 144 -1.28 -18.89 5.90
C GLY A 144 -0.16 -19.06 6.92
N ALA A 145 0.81 -18.14 6.87
CA ALA A 145 1.87 -18.08 7.87
C ALA A 145 1.32 -17.66 9.23
N ASN A 146 1.94 -18.13 10.31
CA ASN A 146 1.61 -17.72 11.69
C ASN A 146 2.39 -16.48 12.15
N GLN A 147 3.20 -15.88 11.27
CA GLN A 147 3.98 -14.68 11.55
C GLN A 147 3.72 -13.71 10.41
N GLU A 148 2.91 -12.72 10.71
CA GLU A 148 2.29 -11.80 9.79
C GLU A 148 3.28 -10.68 9.49
N MET A 149 3.61 -10.51 8.21
CA MET A 149 4.61 -9.53 7.78
C MET A 149 4.04 -8.60 6.69
N PRO A 150 2.93 -7.88 6.96
CA PRO A 150 2.30 -6.99 5.98
C PRO A 150 3.26 -5.94 5.40
N LEU A 151 4.11 -5.31 6.22
CA LEU A 151 5.04 -4.28 5.71
C LEU A 151 6.11 -4.86 4.78
N GLU A 152 6.63 -6.05 5.10
CA GLU A 152 7.57 -6.76 4.25
C GLU A 152 6.91 -7.29 2.97
N ALA A 153 5.66 -7.78 3.05
CA ALA A 153 4.89 -8.19 1.88
C ALA A 153 4.69 -7.01 0.91
N ILE A 154 4.36 -5.81 1.41
CA ILE A 154 4.26 -4.57 0.62
C ILE A 154 5.61 -4.25 -0.03
N ARG A 155 6.71 -4.29 0.74
CA ARG A 155 8.05 -4.02 0.23
C ARG A 155 8.43 -4.97 -0.91
N LEU A 156 8.18 -6.26 -0.73
CA LEU A 156 8.42 -7.29 -1.74
C LEU A 156 7.53 -7.09 -2.96
N ALA A 157 6.26 -6.75 -2.76
CA ALA A 157 5.27 -6.57 -3.83
C ALA A 157 5.69 -5.48 -4.83
N PHE A 158 6.22 -4.36 -4.33
CA PHE A 158 6.62 -3.23 -5.18
C PHE A 158 8.12 -3.17 -5.48
N GLY A 159 8.93 -3.97 -4.79
CA GLY A 159 10.37 -4.08 -5.01
C GLY A 159 10.68 -5.33 -5.85
N ASP A 160 10.95 -6.43 -5.15
CA ASP A 160 11.38 -7.70 -5.71
C ASP A 160 10.43 -8.22 -6.80
N ARG A 161 9.12 -8.20 -6.54
CA ARG A 161 8.10 -8.73 -7.48
C ARG A 161 7.85 -7.82 -8.68
N MET A 162 8.12 -6.52 -8.58
CA MET A 162 8.15 -5.64 -9.76
C MET A 162 9.39 -5.93 -10.60
N ALA A 163 10.54 -6.12 -9.95
CA ALA A 163 11.82 -6.37 -10.61
C ALA A 163 11.89 -7.73 -11.32
N ASP A 164 11.32 -8.78 -10.74
CA ASP A 164 11.30 -10.13 -11.34
C ASP A 164 10.18 -10.34 -12.36
N GLY A 165 9.31 -9.35 -12.54
CA GLY A 165 8.21 -9.38 -13.50
C GLY A 165 6.92 -10.01 -12.98
N THR A 166 6.90 -10.54 -11.76
CA THR A 166 5.71 -11.18 -11.18
C THR A 166 4.54 -10.19 -11.07
N ASN A 167 4.81 -8.99 -10.58
CA ASN A 167 3.80 -7.92 -10.39
C ASN A 167 3.88 -6.84 -11.46
N ALA A 168 4.73 -7.00 -12.48
CA ALA A 168 4.98 -5.97 -13.48
C ALA A 168 3.69 -5.52 -14.17
N GLY A 169 3.54 -4.21 -14.29
CA GLY A 169 2.40 -3.56 -14.93
C GLY A 169 1.23 -3.24 -14.00
N PHE A 170 1.26 -3.63 -12.72
CA PHE A 170 0.23 -3.25 -11.75
C PHE A 170 0.28 -1.74 -11.44
N LEU A 171 1.42 -1.25 -10.92
CA LEU A 171 1.60 0.14 -10.49
C LEU A 171 1.82 1.08 -11.69
N ARG A 172 1.00 2.14 -11.76
CA ARG A 172 1.05 3.23 -12.75
C ARG A 172 1.68 4.45 -12.12
N GLU A 173 2.57 5.10 -12.87
CA GLU A 173 3.27 6.30 -12.40
C GLU A 173 2.30 7.44 -12.10
N ASP A 174 1.19 7.57 -12.82
CA ASP A 174 0.18 8.63 -12.68
C ASP A 174 -1.01 8.26 -11.77
N ALA A 175 -0.97 7.12 -11.09
CA ALA A 175 -2.00 6.70 -10.14
C ALA A 175 -1.60 7.00 -8.68
N LEU A 176 -2.60 7.21 -7.83
CA LEU A 176 -2.41 7.07 -6.38
C LEU A 176 -2.22 5.58 -6.06
N LEU A 177 -1.16 5.25 -5.29
CA LEU A 177 -1.05 3.92 -4.67
C LEU A 177 -1.83 3.90 -3.35
N ALA A 178 -2.93 3.16 -3.30
CA ALA A 178 -3.72 2.94 -2.09
C ALA A 178 -3.46 1.54 -1.54
N ILE A 179 -3.24 1.43 -0.23
CA ILE A 179 -2.93 0.16 0.44
C ILE A 179 -3.97 -0.09 1.53
N VAL A 180 -4.60 -1.25 1.52
CA VAL A 180 -5.49 -1.70 2.60
C VAL A 180 -4.84 -2.90 3.27
N ILE A 181 -4.49 -2.76 4.55
CA ILE A 181 -3.96 -3.85 5.37
C ILE A 181 -5.09 -4.35 6.26
N LEU A 182 -5.33 -5.66 6.24
CA LEU A 182 -6.27 -6.34 7.12
C LEU A 182 -5.53 -7.43 7.89
N THR A 183 -5.52 -7.36 9.21
CA THR A 183 -4.91 -8.37 10.08
C THR A 183 -5.46 -8.25 11.50
N ASP A 184 -5.51 -9.36 12.21
CA ASP A 184 -5.79 -9.40 13.65
C ASP A 184 -4.52 -9.37 14.51
N GLU A 185 -3.34 -9.29 13.88
CA GLU A 185 -2.03 -9.34 14.54
C GLU A 185 -1.24 -8.03 14.40
N ASN A 186 -0.16 -7.91 15.17
CA ASN A 186 0.82 -6.84 14.96
C ASN A 186 1.81 -7.21 13.84
N ASP A 187 2.44 -6.20 13.23
CA ASP A 187 3.39 -6.45 12.15
C ASP A 187 4.70 -7.05 12.67
N CYS A 188 5.02 -8.27 12.23
CA CYS A 188 6.28 -8.96 12.53
C CYS A 188 7.30 -8.84 11.39
N SER A 189 7.21 -7.79 10.57
CA SER A 189 8.04 -7.66 9.38
C SER A 189 9.53 -7.63 9.68
N ARG A 190 10.24 -8.48 8.91
CA ARG A 190 11.68 -8.69 8.98
C ARG A 190 12.28 -8.77 7.58
N GLN A 191 13.48 -8.24 7.43
CA GLN A 191 14.23 -8.32 6.16
C GLN A 191 15.32 -9.39 6.17
N ASP A 192 15.71 -9.89 7.35
CA ASP A 192 16.62 -11.02 7.47
C ASP A 192 15.90 -12.35 7.24
N ASP A 193 16.69 -13.39 6.98
CA ASP A 193 16.26 -14.76 6.74
C ASP A 193 17.37 -15.72 7.20
N ASN A 194 17.04 -16.99 7.44
CA ASN A 194 17.95 -18.00 8.00
C ASN A 194 18.58 -17.56 9.34
N PHE A 195 17.79 -16.89 10.18
CA PHE A 195 18.25 -16.37 11.48
C PHE A 195 18.10 -17.41 12.60
N THR A 196 18.69 -17.11 13.76
CA THR A 196 18.63 -17.97 14.95
C THR A 196 17.91 -17.24 16.08
N LEU A 197 16.91 -17.88 16.66
CA LEU A 197 16.21 -17.42 17.86
C LEU A 197 16.81 -18.12 19.08
N THR A 198 17.19 -17.35 20.10
CA THR A 198 17.63 -17.94 21.37
C THR A 198 16.44 -18.46 22.18
N PHE A 199 16.71 -19.20 23.25
CA PHE A 199 15.65 -19.79 24.07
C PHE A 199 14.67 -18.74 24.59
N GLY A 200 13.38 -18.92 24.24
CA GLY A 200 12.29 -18.06 24.67
C GLY A 200 12.13 -16.78 23.84
N GLN A 201 12.89 -16.62 22.75
CA GLN A 201 12.63 -15.57 21.77
C GLN A 201 11.61 -16.00 20.74
N ASP A 202 10.83 -15.04 20.29
CA ASP A 202 9.89 -15.16 19.18
C ASP A 202 10.46 -14.49 17.90
N VAL A 203 9.93 -14.85 16.73
CA VAL A 203 10.25 -14.19 15.45
C VAL A 203 9.94 -12.69 15.54
N CYS A 204 8.81 -12.33 16.17
CA CYS A 204 8.36 -10.94 16.32
C CYS A 204 9.19 -10.11 17.32
N ASP A 205 10.06 -10.72 18.13
CA ASP A 205 10.91 -9.99 19.10
C ASP A 205 11.97 -9.12 18.42
N THR A 206 12.32 -9.42 17.17
CA THR A 206 13.24 -8.60 16.38
C THR A 206 12.58 -8.30 15.05
N THR A 207 12.25 -7.04 14.82
CA THR A 207 11.59 -6.57 13.61
C THR A 207 12.42 -5.50 12.93
N ALA A 208 12.24 -5.34 11.62
CA ALA A 208 12.79 -4.19 10.92
C ALA A 208 12.08 -2.91 11.43
N PRO A 209 12.78 -1.77 11.54
CA PRO A 209 12.12 -0.51 11.89
C PRO A 209 11.05 -0.14 10.85
N VAL A 210 9.97 0.50 11.27
CA VAL A 210 8.85 0.88 10.40
C VAL A 210 9.21 1.99 9.40
N PRO A 211 9.94 3.07 9.75
CA PRO A 211 10.15 4.21 8.85
C PRO A 211 10.75 3.90 7.46
N PRO A 212 11.70 2.96 7.31
CA PRO A 212 12.19 2.55 5.99
C PRO A 212 11.12 2.00 5.04
N TYR A 213 10.04 1.40 5.54
CA TYR A 213 8.94 0.92 4.69
C TYR A 213 8.15 2.09 4.06
N ALA A 214 7.90 3.14 4.82
CA ALA A 214 7.27 4.36 4.31
C ALA A 214 8.20 5.09 3.30
N GLN A 215 9.49 5.22 3.62
CA GLN A 215 10.48 5.82 2.71
C GLN A 215 10.62 5.04 1.40
N PHE A 216 10.48 3.71 1.47
CA PHE A 216 10.44 2.86 0.29
C PHE A 216 9.23 3.18 -0.59
N LEU A 217 8.04 3.38 -0.02
CA LEU A 217 6.86 3.79 -0.79
C LEU A 217 6.99 5.20 -1.37
N ASP A 218 7.58 6.15 -0.65
CA ASP A 218 7.90 7.48 -1.20
C ASP A 218 8.79 7.36 -2.44
N THR A 219 9.76 6.44 -2.40
CA THR A 219 10.68 6.18 -3.53
C THR A 219 9.96 5.51 -4.70
N VAL A 220 9.16 4.48 -4.42
CA VAL A 220 8.42 3.71 -5.45
C VAL A 220 7.37 4.56 -6.15
N THR A 221 6.70 5.44 -5.41
CA THR A 221 5.63 6.31 -5.94
C THR A 221 6.15 7.64 -6.47
N GLY A 222 7.45 7.91 -6.31
CA GLY A 222 8.15 9.08 -6.84
C GLY A 222 8.18 10.30 -5.90
N ALA A 223 7.27 10.40 -4.94
CA ALA A 223 7.26 11.47 -3.94
C ALA A 223 6.44 11.10 -2.69
N PRO A 224 6.71 11.71 -1.52
CA PRO A 224 5.81 11.65 -0.38
C PRO A 224 4.40 12.14 -0.74
N GLY A 225 3.38 11.51 -0.18
CA GLY A 225 1.97 11.85 -0.44
C GLY A 225 1.36 11.22 -1.70
N ARG A 226 2.15 10.46 -2.48
CA ARG A 226 1.66 9.67 -3.64
C ARG A 226 1.22 8.25 -3.29
N TRP A 227 1.18 7.93 -1.99
CA TRP A 227 0.55 6.73 -1.46
C TRP A 227 -0.36 7.08 -0.28
N ALA A 228 -1.32 6.19 -0.03
CA ALA A 228 -2.24 6.23 1.10
C ALA A 228 -2.43 4.83 1.68
N VAL A 229 -2.72 4.75 2.97
CA VAL A 229 -2.89 3.47 3.66
C VAL A 229 -4.09 3.49 4.60
N ALA A 230 -4.84 2.39 4.58
CA ALA A 230 -5.85 2.07 5.58
C ALA A 230 -5.45 0.78 6.30
N VAL A 231 -5.37 0.84 7.63
CA VAL A 231 -5.09 -0.30 8.49
C VAL A 231 -6.37 -0.69 9.20
N ILE A 232 -6.92 -1.86 8.87
CA ILE A 232 -8.06 -2.47 9.55
C ILE A 232 -7.50 -3.57 10.45
N ALA A 233 -7.23 -3.24 11.71
CA ALA A 233 -6.57 -4.11 12.67
C ALA A 233 -6.98 -3.77 14.11
N GLY A 234 -6.32 -4.32 15.13
CA GLY A 234 -6.53 -3.85 16.51
C GLY A 234 -6.00 -2.42 16.68
N PRO A 235 -6.87 -1.41 16.93
CA PRO A 235 -6.51 0.01 16.82
C PRO A 235 -5.76 0.55 18.05
N GLY A 236 -5.71 -0.24 19.13
CA GLY A 236 -5.14 0.16 20.41
C GLY A 236 -5.93 1.24 21.16
N PRO A 237 -5.50 1.55 22.41
CA PRO A 237 -4.50 0.82 23.16
C PRO A 237 -5.02 -0.56 23.63
N GLY A 238 -4.15 -1.58 23.59
CA GLY A 238 -4.43 -2.97 23.92
C GLY A 238 -5.14 -3.75 22.80
N SER A 239 -5.30 -5.06 23.03
CA SER A 239 -6.08 -5.94 22.17
C SER A 239 -7.55 -5.51 22.12
N CYS A 240 -8.21 -5.72 21.00
CA CYS A 240 -9.67 -5.60 20.89
C CYS A 240 -10.33 -6.98 20.82
N SER A 241 -11.59 -7.05 21.25
CA SER A 241 -12.39 -8.29 21.24
C SER A 241 -13.87 -7.94 21.13
N SER A 242 -14.59 -8.61 20.24
CA SER A 242 -16.04 -8.52 20.08
C SER A 242 -16.62 -9.85 19.60
N GLU A 243 -17.91 -9.89 19.27
CA GLU A 243 -18.52 -11.05 18.62
C GLU A 243 -18.08 -11.23 17.15
N PHE A 244 -17.33 -10.27 16.60
CA PHE A 244 -16.92 -10.22 15.20
C PHE A 244 -15.44 -10.51 14.99
N GLY A 245 -14.70 -10.66 16.09
CA GLY A 245 -13.29 -11.02 16.05
C GLY A 245 -12.51 -10.61 17.28
N ASN A 246 -11.28 -11.10 17.36
CA ASN A 246 -10.28 -10.67 18.34
C ASN A 246 -9.05 -10.20 17.58
N ALA A 247 -8.36 -9.18 18.09
CA ALA A 247 -7.11 -8.75 17.50
C ALA A 247 -6.16 -8.21 18.57
N GLU A 248 -4.86 -8.48 18.37
CA GLU A 248 -3.79 -7.81 19.07
C GLU A 248 -3.71 -6.32 18.68
N GLU A 249 -3.06 -5.51 19.52
CA GLU A 249 -2.78 -4.12 19.14
C GLU A 249 -1.76 -4.09 18.01
N ALA A 250 -2.14 -3.54 16.86
CA ALA A 250 -1.25 -3.43 15.70
C ALA A 250 -0.33 -2.20 15.79
N THR A 251 0.39 -2.03 16.90
CA THR A 251 1.19 -0.83 17.22
C THR A 251 2.10 -0.39 16.07
N ARG A 252 2.73 -1.34 15.38
CA ARG A 252 3.64 -1.04 14.26
C ARG A 252 2.91 -0.61 12.99
N LEU A 253 1.72 -1.14 12.75
CA LEU A 253 0.86 -0.69 11.64
C LEU A 253 0.24 0.66 11.93
N ILE A 254 -0.07 0.96 13.19
CA ILE A 254 -0.50 2.29 13.64
C ILE A 254 0.63 3.31 13.41
N GLU A 255 1.88 2.96 13.75
CA GLU A 255 3.05 3.80 13.41
C GLU A 255 3.15 4.01 11.90
N PHE A 256 3.02 2.93 11.10
CA PHE A 256 3.10 3.00 9.65
C PHE A 256 2.03 3.91 9.03
N ALA A 257 0.77 3.78 9.48
CA ALA A 257 -0.31 4.68 9.06
C ALA A 257 -0.02 6.13 9.45
N GLY A 258 0.55 6.36 10.65
CA GLY A 258 0.96 7.69 11.09
C GLY A 258 2.05 8.34 10.21
N LEU A 259 2.92 7.54 9.59
CA LEU A 259 3.94 8.02 8.65
C LEU A 259 3.34 8.49 7.31
N ALA A 260 2.15 8.03 6.94
CA ALA A 260 1.40 8.54 5.78
C ALA A 260 0.75 9.91 6.04
N GLY A 261 0.78 10.42 7.27
CA GLY A 261 0.16 11.69 7.63
C GLY A 261 -1.36 11.67 7.44
N GLU A 262 -1.90 12.65 6.73
CA GLU A 262 -3.34 12.73 6.41
C GLU A 262 -3.81 11.63 5.44
N ASN A 263 -2.87 10.96 4.76
CA ASN A 263 -3.15 9.84 3.86
C ASN A 263 -3.19 8.47 4.58
N GLY A 264 -3.11 8.47 5.91
CA GLY A 264 -3.18 7.27 6.76
C GLY A 264 -4.45 7.23 7.59
N VAL A 265 -5.08 6.06 7.68
CA VAL A 265 -6.22 5.83 8.58
C VAL A 265 -6.11 4.46 9.26
N VAL A 266 -6.54 4.40 10.52
CA VAL A 266 -6.63 3.16 11.29
C VAL A 266 -8.09 2.95 11.69
N SER A 267 -8.59 1.76 11.44
CA SER A 267 -9.93 1.32 11.81
C SER A 267 -9.85 -0.01 12.55
N SER A 268 -10.83 -0.27 13.40
CA SER A 268 -10.87 -1.48 14.22
C SER A 268 -11.41 -2.66 13.42
N ILE A 269 -10.67 -3.77 13.40
CA ILE A 269 -11.15 -5.04 12.84
C ILE A 269 -12.22 -5.70 13.74
N CYS A 270 -12.22 -5.39 15.03
CA CYS A 270 -13.21 -5.92 15.98
C CYS A 270 -14.56 -5.19 15.89
N GLU A 271 -14.74 -4.19 15.04
CA GLU A 271 -16.03 -3.55 14.84
C GLU A 271 -16.91 -4.44 13.95
N GLY A 272 -18.17 -4.63 14.34
CA GLY A 272 -19.07 -5.56 13.65
C GLY A 272 -19.52 -5.17 12.27
N ASP A 273 -19.16 -3.95 11.85
CA ASP A 273 -19.41 -3.46 10.52
C ASP A 273 -18.08 -2.98 9.91
N LEU A 274 -17.36 -3.92 9.29
CA LEU A 274 -16.12 -3.64 8.56
C LEU A 274 -16.32 -2.65 7.39
N THR A 275 -17.57 -2.34 7.01
CA THR A 275 -17.83 -1.25 6.06
C THR A 275 -17.41 0.10 6.59
N VAL A 276 -17.34 0.30 7.92
CA VAL A 276 -16.81 1.54 8.50
C VAL A 276 -15.35 1.69 8.13
N GLY A 277 -14.52 0.66 8.35
CA GLY A 277 -13.11 0.70 8.00
C GLY A 277 -12.88 0.88 6.50
N LEU A 278 -13.64 0.16 5.66
CA LEU A 278 -13.55 0.32 4.20
C LEU A 278 -14.03 1.70 3.74
N ARG A 279 -15.05 2.29 4.37
CA ARG A 279 -15.51 3.64 4.05
C ARG A 279 -14.47 4.68 4.45
N ASP A 280 -13.89 4.54 5.64
CA ASP A 280 -12.86 5.45 6.12
C ASP A 280 -11.62 5.37 5.22
N ALA A 281 -11.23 4.18 4.79
CA ALA A 281 -10.22 3.97 3.75
C ALA A 281 -10.53 4.74 2.46
N LEU A 282 -11.75 4.59 1.93
CA LEU A 282 -12.17 5.25 0.70
C LEU A 282 -12.15 6.78 0.82
N MET A 283 -12.61 7.35 1.94
CA MET A 283 -12.56 8.80 2.17
C MET A 283 -11.12 9.33 2.24
N THR A 284 -10.23 8.57 2.89
CA THR A 284 -8.79 8.90 2.94
C THR A 284 -8.17 8.83 1.54
N PHE A 285 -8.47 7.79 0.76
CA PHE A 285 -7.92 7.62 -0.59
C PHE A 285 -8.46 8.65 -1.58
N GLU A 286 -9.74 9.02 -1.48
CA GLU A 286 -10.33 10.13 -2.22
C GLU A 286 -9.59 11.44 -1.95
N THR A 287 -9.37 11.75 -0.67
CA THR A 287 -8.67 12.97 -0.27
C THR A 287 -7.23 12.99 -0.78
N ALA A 288 -6.51 11.87 -0.63
CA ALA A 288 -5.14 11.71 -1.12
C ALA A 288 -5.05 11.84 -2.65
N CYS A 289 -6.01 11.25 -3.38
CA CYS A 289 -6.08 11.32 -4.84
C CYS A 289 -6.31 12.78 -5.28
N ASN A 290 -7.25 13.50 -4.68
CA ASN A 290 -7.50 14.91 -5.02
C ASN A 290 -6.30 15.82 -4.72
N GLN A 291 -5.39 15.41 -3.84
CA GLN A 291 -4.19 16.16 -3.47
C GLN A 291 -2.91 15.54 -4.05
N LEU A 292 -3.01 14.64 -5.03
CA LEU A 292 -1.88 13.87 -5.54
C LEU A 292 -0.75 14.81 -6.03
N PRO A 293 0.44 14.79 -5.39
CA PRO A 293 1.54 15.67 -5.77
C PRO A 293 2.06 15.35 -7.18
N PRO A 294 2.51 16.33 -8.01
CA PRO A 294 3.12 16.03 -9.29
C PRO A 294 4.43 15.24 -9.14
N ILE A 295 4.83 14.51 -10.18
CA ILE A 295 6.16 13.87 -10.28
C ILE A 295 7.12 14.88 -10.95
N ASP A 296 8.26 15.13 -10.30
CA ASP A 296 9.34 15.99 -10.81
C ASP A 296 10.20 15.33 -11.90
#